data_AF-A0A819MJ09-F1
#
_entry.id   AF-A0A819MJ09-F1
#
_cell.length_a   1.000
_cell.length_b   1.000
_cell.length_c   1.000
_cell.angle_alpha   90.00
_cell.angle_beta   90.00
_cell.angle_gamma   90.00
#
_symmetry.space_group_name_H-M   'P 1'
#
loop_
_entity.id
_entity.type
_entity.pdbx_description
1 polymer ?
#
loop_
_entity_poly.entity_id
_entity_poly.type
_entity_poly.pdbx_seq_one_letter_code
_entity_poly.pdbx_strand_id
1 'polypeptide(L)'
;MNRYHHFDDELDLNIRNSAAILHEVEIDEPYQLEVNSQISTHSSNYSKLKIFFLRRTLLERYLFFLTIFLLIILFIITIIYLRYSKENFYNSICLTPSCIQVSYEYYSSINQTIDPCENFHEFVCGNWIKKNIIPKGHSSWSIIKELTKKNIIILKNLLEQTSISLLSNTEQQTIKYYQSCMNITESERLHIEPLEKFFQLNLNFTLNQWINLDKNQTWQQLFIYLIKIFSNQYEFTNIFPIKISPDEKNSTWYNIHVTYQVHIQMLHLFV
;
A
#
# COMPACT_ATOMS: atom_id res chain seq x y z
N MET A 1 -7.28 0.12 -29.15
CA MET A 1 -7.97 0.66 -27.96
C MET A 1 -8.84 -0.46 -27.37
N ASN A 2 -8.20 -1.53 -26.87
CA ASN A 2 -8.81 -2.73 -26.25
C ASN A 2 -7.69 -3.57 -25.63
N ARG A 3 -7.07 -3.11 -24.53
CA ARG A 3 -6.01 -3.88 -23.85
C ARG A 3 -5.93 -3.63 -22.33
N TYR A 4 -7.08 -3.33 -21.72
CA TYR A 4 -7.21 -3.18 -20.26
C TYR A 4 -8.09 -4.24 -19.60
N HIS A 5 -8.66 -5.18 -20.36
CA HIS A 5 -9.59 -6.19 -19.82
C HIS A 5 -8.95 -7.47 -19.27
N HIS A 6 -7.62 -7.62 -19.35
CA HIS A 6 -6.99 -8.91 -18.98
C HIS A 6 -6.22 -8.90 -17.66
N PHE A 7 -6.31 -7.81 -16.88
CA PHE A 7 -5.68 -7.73 -15.55
C PHE A 7 -6.65 -8.07 -14.41
N ASP A 8 -7.95 -8.18 -14.70
CA ASP A 8 -8.98 -8.53 -13.70
C ASP A 8 -9.10 -10.04 -13.48
N ASP A 9 -8.69 -10.88 -14.44
CA ASP A 9 -8.91 -12.33 -14.37
C ASP A 9 -7.94 -13.08 -13.43
N GLU A 10 -6.76 -12.52 -13.14
CA GLU A 10 -5.76 -13.15 -12.26
C GLU A 10 -5.89 -12.74 -10.78
N LEU A 11 -6.70 -11.70 -10.49
CA LEU A 11 -7.04 -11.29 -9.12
C LEU A 11 -8.25 -12.08 -8.57
N ASP A 12 -9.04 -12.71 -9.43
CA ASP A 12 -10.31 -13.38 -9.06
C ASP A 12 -10.13 -14.79 -8.47
N LEU A 13 -8.96 -15.43 -8.68
CA LEU A 13 -8.68 -16.78 -8.15
C LEU A 13 -8.26 -16.79 -6.68
N ASN A 14 -7.61 -15.72 -6.19
CA ASN A 14 -7.27 -15.60 -4.76
C ASN A 14 -8.41 -14.98 -3.93
N ILE A 15 -9.40 -14.35 -4.57
CA ILE A 15 -10.58 -13.80 -3.89
C ILE A 15 -11.65 -14.89 -3.67
N ARG A 16 -11.75 -15.90 -4.55
CA ARG A 16 -12.71 -17.02 -4.37
C ARG A 16 -12.44 -17.94 -3.17
N ASN A 17 -11.20 -18.00 -2.68
CA ASN A 17 -10.87 -18.85 -1.52
C ASN A 17 -10.93 -18.10 -0.16
N SER A 18 -11.39 -16.85 -0.15
CA SER A 18 -11.63 -16.09 1.10
C SER A 18 -13.13 -15.81 1.34
N ALA A 19 -14.01 -16.44 0.56
CA ALA A 19 -15.46 -16.40 0.76
C ALA A 19 -15.88 -17.40 1.86
N ALA A 20 -15.49 -17.11 3.11
CA ALA A 20 -15.99 -17.63 4.39
C ALA A 20 -14.97 -17.10 5.41
N ILE A 21 -15.30 -16.39 6.50
CA ILE A 21 -16.31 -16.66 7.52
C ILE A 21 -16.68 -15.28 8.08
N LEU A 22 -17.90 -14.79 7.82
CA LEU A 22 -18.49 -13.76 8.67
C LEU A 22 -19.07 -14.51 9.87
N HIS A 23 -18.74 -14.08 11.08
CA HIS A 23 -19.44 -14.54 12.29
C HIS A 23 -20.92 -14.21 12.11
N GLU A 24 -21.76 -15.25 12.13
CA GLU A 24 -23.22 -15.15 12.13
C GLU A 24 -23.65 -14.20 13.25
N VAL A 25 -24.27 -13.09 12.86
CA VAL A 25 -25.17 -12.37 13.76
C VAL A 25 -26.42 -13.22 13.83
N GLU A 26 -26.70 -13.74 15.02
CA GLU A 26 -27.87 -14.53 15.37
C GLU A 26 -29.13 -13.73 15.01
N ILE A 27 -29.77 -14.11 13.91
CA ILE A 27 -31.12 -13.69 13.54
C ILE A 27 -32.00 -14.85 13.97
N ASP A 28 -32.75 -14.67 15.05
CA ASP A 28 -33.71 -15.66 15.52
C ASP A 28 -34.62 -16.12 14.38
N GLU A 29 -34.62 -17.43 14.12
CA GLU A 29 -35.47 -18.10 13.14
C GLU A 29 -36.97 -17.97 13.49
N PRO A 30 -37.86 -18.07 12.48
CA PRO A 30 -39.29 -17.95 12.67
C PRO A 30 -39.85 -19.21 13.32
N TYR A 31 -40.39 -19.04 14.53
CA TYR A 31 -41.06 -20.12 15.25
C TYR A 31 -42.29 -20.61 14.45
N GLN A 32 -42.24 -21.86 13.97
CA GLN A 32 -43.41 -22.58 13.45
C GLN A 32 -44.31 -22.97 14.64
N LEU A 33 -45.57 -22.51 14.60
CA LEU A 33 -46.61 -23.02 15.49
C LEU A 33 -47.51 -23.98 14.71
N GLU A 34 -47.52 -25.23 15.16
CA GLU A 34 -48.51 -26.25 14.82
C GLU A 34 -49.93 -25.73 15.03
N VAL A 35 -50.74 -25.86 13.99
CA VAL A 35 -52.18 -25.59 14.03
C VAL A 35 -52.86 -26.79 14.70
N ASN A 36 -53.26 -26.62 15.96
CA ASN A 36 -54.28 -27.45 16.59
C ASN A 36 -55.58 -26.66 16.76
N SER A 37 -56.65 -27.24 16.22
CA SER A 37 -57.98 -26.68 16.10
C SER A 37 -58.70 -26.66 17.45
N GLN A 38 -58.91 -25.47 18.00
CA GLN A 38 -60.02 -25.24 18.92
C GLN A 38 -60.93 -24.16 18.36
N ILE A 39 -62.02 -24.65 17.76
CA ILE A 39 -63.18 -23.88 17.37
C ILE A 39 -63.78 -23.27 18.64
N SER A 40 -63.57 -21.96 18.84
CA SER A 40 -64.42 -21.15 19.69
C SER A 40 -65.15 -20.13 18.81
N THR A 41 -66.44 -20.33 18.71
CA THR A 41 -67.44 -19.58 17.95
C THR A 41 -67.23 -18.07 17.98
N HIS A 42 -67.21 -17.48 16.77
CA HIS A 42 -67.37 -16.05 16.53
C HIS A 42 -68.57 -15.50 17.32
N SER A 43 -68.27 -14.69 18.33
CA SER A 43 -69.26 -13.88 19.05
C SER A 43 -68.80 -12.42 19.00
N SER A 44 -69.59 -11.62 18.32
CA SER A 44 -69.42 -10.21 17.95
C SER A 44 -68.51 -9.34 18.85
N ASN A 45 -67.27 -9.06 18.40
CA ASN A 45 -66.47 -7.97 18.98
C ASN A 45 -67.03 -6.57 18.62
N TYR A 46 -67.94 -6.50 17.64
CA TYR A 46 -68.63 -5.28 17.23
C TYR A 46 -69.58 -4.71 18.30
N SER A 47 -70.00 -5.51 19.30
CA SER A 47 -70.98 -5.09 20.31
C SER A 47 -70.35 -4.58 21.62
N LYS A 48 -69.18 -5.10 22.06
CA LYS A 48 -68.51 -4.65 23.29
C LYS A 48 -67.94 -3.23 23.17
N LEU A 49 -67.33 -2.87 22.04
CA LEU A 49 -66.89 -1.50 21.76
C LEU A 49 -68.07 -0.52 21.74
N LYS A 50 -69.18 -0.91 21.11
CA LYS A 50 -70.40 -0.08 21.06
C LYS A 50 -70.98 0.18 22.46
N ILE A 51 -71.01 -0.85 23.32
CA ILE A 51 -71.49 -0.74 24.72
C ILE A 51 -70.53 0.08 25.59
N PHE A 52 -69.21 -0.04 25.39
CA PHE A 52 -68.21 0.78 26.06
C PHE A 52 -68.33 2.27 25.68
N PHE A 53 -68.66 2.57 24.42
CA PHE A 53 -68.82 3.93 23.91
C PHE A 53 -70.18 4.59 24.22
N LEU A 54 -71.25 3.81 24.45
CA LEU A 54 -72.60 4.32 24.74
C LEU A 54 -72.80 4.77 26.20
N ARG A 55 -71.91 4.37 27.11
CA ARG A 55 -71.98 4.67 28.56
C ARG A 55 -71.18 5.91 28.96
N ARG A 56 -70.34 6.43 28.06
CA ARG A 56 -69.42 7.54 28.31
C ARG A 56 -69.98 8.87 27.81
N THR A 57 -69.70 9.94 28.53
CA THR A 57 -70.18 11.29 28.18
C THR A 57 -69.56 11.76 26.85
N LEU A 58 -70.19 12.71 26.16
CA LEU A 58 -69.65 13.25 24.89
C LEU A 58 -68.20 13.75 25.02
N LEU A 59 -67.86 14.29 26.20
CA LEU A 59 -66.51 14.73 26.57
C LEU A 59 -65.49 13.58 26.56
N GLU A 60 -65.81 12.44 27.16
CA GLU A 60 -64.90 11.30 27.25
C GLU A 60 -64.61 10.66 25.89
N ARG A 61 -65.62 10.64 25.00
CA ARG A 61 -65.44 10.15 23.63
C ARG A 61 -64.51 11.07 22.85
N TYR A 62 -64.68 12.38 22.98
CA TYR A 62 -63.81 13.37 22.36
C TYR A 62 -62.37 13.27 22.88
N LEU A 63 -62.18 13.16 24.20
CA LEU A 63 -60.86 12.96 24.82
C LEU A 63 -60.18 11.69 24.32
N PHE A 64 -60.92 10.57 24.20
CA PHE A 64 -60.37 9.33 23.67
C PHE A 64 -59.87 9.47 22.22
N PHE A 65 -60.67 10.06 21.33
CA PHE A 65 -60.23 10.32 19.94
C PHE A 65 -59.05 11.30 19.88
N LEU A 66 -59.03 12.33 20.72
CA LEU A 66 -57.93 13.28 20.82
C LEU A 66 -56.65 12.62 21.32
N THR A 67 -56.72 11.74 22.31
CA THR A 67 -55.54 10.98 22.79
C THR A 67 -54.99 10.03 21.73
N ILE A 68 -55.85 9.32 21.00
CA ILE A 68 -55.42 8.46 19.88
C ILE A 68 -54.80 9.32 18.77
N PHE A 69 -55.41 10.45 18.44
CA PHE A 69 -54.88 11.36 17.42
C PHE A 69 -53.50 11.91 17.80
N LEU A 70 -53.29 12.31 19.06
CA LEU A 70 -51.99 12.74 19.56
C LEU A 70 -50.95 11.61 19.54
N LEU A 71 -51.33 10.38 19.90
CA LEU A 71 -50.44 9.22 19.83
C LEU A 71 -50.04 8.89 18.38
N ILE A 72 -50.97 9.00 17.43
CA ILE A 72 -50.68 8.83 16.00
C ILE A 72 -49.74 9.92 15.50
N ILE A 73 -49.94 11.19 15.89
CA ILE A 73 -49.05 12.29 15.54
C ILE A 73 -47.64 12.05 16.10
N LEU A 74 -47.51 11.66 17.36
CA LEU A 74 -46.22 11.34 17.97
C LEU A 74 -45.51 10.22 17.22
N PHE A 75 -46.23 9.14 16.88
CA PHE A 75 -45.69 8.03 16.11
C PHE A 75 -45.19 8.47 14.73
N ILE A 76 -45.95 9.33 14.03
CA ILE A 76 -45.55 9.89 12.73
C ILE A 76 -44.28 10.75 12.88
N ILE A 77 -44.21 11.62 13.90
CA ILE A 77 -43.04 12.46 14.16
C ILE A 77 -41.80 11.60 14.44
N THR A 78 -41.94 10.53 15.22
CA THR A 78 -40.83 9.60 15.49
C THR A 78 -40.34 8.93 14.20
N ILE A 79 -41.26 8.49 13.32
CA ILE A 79 -40.88 7.90 12.03
C ILE A 79 -40.14 8.91 11.15
N ILE A 80 -40.62 10.15 11.09
CA ILE A 80 -39.97 11.23 10.31
C ILE A 80 -38.57 11.51 10.87
N TYR A 81 -38.42 11.59 12.20
CA TYR A 81 -37.13 11.78 12.85
C TYR A 81 -36.15 10.64 12.54
N LEU A 82 -36.61 9.38 12.63
CA LEU A 82 -35.77 8.21 12.31
C LEU A 82 -35.34 8.19 10.83
N ARG A 83 -36.23 8.57 9.91
CA ARG A 83 -35.87 8.71 8.48
C ARG A 83 -34.86 9.81 8.25
N TYR A 84 -35.07 10.98 8.85
CA TYR A 84 -34.17 12.12 8.76
C TYR A 84 -32.78 11.80 9.32
N SER A 85 -32.72 11.14 10.49
CA SER A 85 -31.48 10.68 11.09
C SER A 85 -30.75 9.66 10.21
N LYS A 86 -31.49 8.69 9.64
CA LYS A 86 -30.93 7.69 8.74
C LYS A 86 -30.37 8.32 7.46
N GLU A 87 -31.11 9.22 6.83
CA GLU A 87 -30.68 9.92 5.61
C GLU A 87 -29.45 10.78 5.86
N ASN A 88 -29.42 11.54 6.96
CA ASN A 88 -28.22 12.29 7.36
C ASN A 88 -27.01 11.40 7.63
N PHE A 89 -27.21 10.21 8.21
CA PHE A 89 -26.13 9.25 8.44
C PHE A 89 -25.53 8.74 7.13
N TYR A 90 -26.36 8.33 6.17
CA TYR A 90 -25.85 7.89 4.85
C TYR A 90 -25.21 9.04 4.06
N ASN A 91 -25.70 10.26 4.21
CA ASN A 91 -25.08 11.44 3.60
C ASN A 91 -23.71 11.77 4.22
N SER A 92 -23.45 11.33 5.47
CA SER A 92 -22.18 11.56 6.17
C SER A 92 -21.10 10.52 5.88
N ILE A 93 -21.45 9.39 5.26
CA ILE A 93 -20.53 8.27 5.00
C ILE A 93 -20.25 8.17 3.51
N CYS A 94 -18.97 8.02 3.17
CA CYS A 94 -18.57 7.76 1.80
C CYS A 94 -18.69 6.27 1.48
N LEU A 95 -19.54 5.93 0.51
CA LEU A 95 -19.76 4.55 0.03
C LEU A 95 -19.24 4.33 -1.39
N THR A 96 -18.32 5.17 -1.84
CA THR A 96 -17.64 4.95 -3.11
C THR A 96 -16.74 3.70 -3.02
N PRO A 97 -16.54 2.95 -4.12
CA PRO A 97 -15.69 1.76 -4.11
C PRO A 97 -14.29 2.03 -3.54
N SER A 98 -13.68 3.18 -3.87
CA SER A 98 -12.38 3.58 -3.34
C SER A 98 -12.39 3.82 -1.83
N CYS A 99 -13.47 4.38 -1.27
CA CYS A 99 -13.57 4.57 0.17
C CYS A 99 -13.72 3.24 0.91
N ILE A 100 -14.54 2.34 0.38
CA ILE A 100 -14.70 0.99 0.94
C ILE A 100 -13.37 0.24 0.90
N GLN A 101 -12.64 0.31 -0.22
CA GLN A 101 -11.34 -0.34 -0.35
C GLN A 101 -10.32 0.18 0.67
N VAL A 102 -10.14 1.50 0.74
CA VAL A 102 -9.15 2.11 1.64
C VAL A 102 -9.52 1.87 3.10
N SER A 103 -10.80 1.99 3.46
CA SER A 103 -11.26 1.73 4.83
C SER A 103 -11.04 0.27 5.22
N TYR A 104 -11.26 -0.69 4.32
CA TYR A 104 -10.99 -2.10 4.57
C TYR A 104 -9.49 -2.38 4.75
N GLU A 105 -8.63 -1.86 3.86
CA GLU A 105 -7.17 -2.02 3.96
C GLU A 105 -6.65 -1.47 5.29
N TYR A 106 -7.11 -0.27 5.66
CA TYR A 106 -6.76 0.37 6.94
C TYR A 106 -7.26 -0.45 8.14
N TYR A 107 -8.54 -0.82 8.15
CA TYR A 107 -9.15 -1.59 9.23
C TYR A 107 -8.46 -2.95 9.43
N SER A 108 -8.11 -3.63 8.33
CA SER A 108 -7.41 -4.92 8.38
C SER A 108 -6.00 -4.84 8.97
N SER A 109 -5.40 -3.65 8.99
CA SER A 109 -4.06 -3.41 9.52
C SER A 109 -4.06 -3.11 11.03
N ILE A 110 -5.18 -2.59 11.56
CA ILE A 110 -5.33 -2.21 12.96
C ILE A 110 -5.43 -3.43 13.87
N ASN A 111 -4.69 -3.39 14.98
CA ASN A 111 -4.80 -4.31 16.10
C ASN A 111 -5.56 -3.66 17.27
N GLN A 112 -6.88 -3.88 17.34
CA GLN A 112 -7.77 -3.30 18.37
C GLN A 112 -7.53 -3.82 19.80
N THR A 113 -6.67 -4.83 19.98
CA THR A 113 -6.35 -5.37 21.32
C THR A 113 -5.38 -4.49 22.10
N ILE A 114 -4.80 -3.48 21.44
CA ILE A 114 -3.79 -2.59 22.01
C ILE A 114 -4.39 -1.20 22.23
N ASP A 115 -4.10 -0.58 23.36
CA ASP A 115 -4.49 0.80 23.60
C ASP A 115 -3.65 1.74 22.71
N PRO A 116 -4.27 2.56 21.83
CA PRO A 116 -3.55 3.53 21.01
C PRO A 116 -2.76 4.56 21.83
N CYS A 117 -3.16 4.84 23.07
CA CYS A 117 -2.46 5.76 23.97
C CYS A 117 -1.15 5.17 24.52
N GLU A 118 -1.06 3.84 24.60
CA GLU A 118 0.12 3.12 25.11
C GLU A 118 1.09 2.78 23.98
N ASN A 119 0.59 2.27 22.85
CA ASN A 119 1.41 1.95 21.69
C ASN A 119 0.64 2.15 20.38
N PHE A 120 0.62 3.40 19.92
CA PHE A 120 -0.04 3.77 18.68
C PHE A 120 0.46 2.97 17.46
N HIS A 121 1.77 2.67 17.40
CA HIS A 121 2.36 1.94 16.29
C HIS A 121 1.81 0.50 16.19
N GLU A 122 1.78 -0.24 17.30
CA GLU A 122 1.20 -1.59 17.30
C GLU A 122 -0.31 -1.55 17.10
N PHE A 123 -1.01 -0.55 17.65
CA PHE A 123 -2.44 -0.37 17.39
C PHE A 123 -2.72 -0.19 15.90
N VAL A 124 -1.99 0.67 15.18
CA VAL A 124 -2.28 0.94 13.77
C VAL A 124 -1.69 -0.09 12.79
N CYS A 125 -0.55 -0.71 13.11
CA CYS A 125 0.21 -1.56 12.19
C CYS A 125 0.30 -3.03 12.62
N GLY A 126 -0.10 -3.38 13.85
CA GLY A 126 0.20 -4.68 14.45
C GLY A 126 -0.31 -5.87 13.63
N ASN A 127 -1.51 -5.77 13.05
CA ASN A 127 -2.04 -6.83 12.20
C ASN A 127 -1.40 -6.84 10.81
N TRP A 128 -1.01 -5.66 10.28
CA TRP A 128 -0.24 -5.59 9.04
C TRP A 128 1.10 -6.33 9.18
N ILE A 129 1.82 -6.13 10.28
CA ILE A 129 3.11 -6.77 10.55
C ILE A 129 2.96 -8.28 10.63
N LYS A 130 1.91 -8.78 11.31
CA LYS A 130 1.62 -10.22 11.43
C LYS A 130 1.32 -10.85 10.06
N LYS A 131 0.61 -10.13 9.18
CA LYS A 131 0.23 -10.62 7.85
C LYS A 131 1.37 -10.53 6.82
N ASN A 132 2.28 -9.57 6.97
CA ASN A 132 3.30 -9.25 5.96
C ASN A 132 4.71 -9.61 6.44
N ILE A 133 5.04 -10.90 6.37
CA ILE A 133 6.39 -11.39 6.64
C ILE A 133 7.39 -10.86 5.60
N ILE A 134 8.64 -10.65 6.03
CA ILE A 134 9.70 -10.17 5.15
C ILE A 134 9.98 -11.24 4.08
N PRO A 135 9.77 -10.94 2.77
CA PRO A 135 10.01 -11.91 1.71
C PRO A 135 11.50 -12.25 1.59
N LYS A 136 11.80 -13.45 1.06
CA LYS A 136 13.18 -13.87 0.77
C LYS A 136 13.89 -12.85 -0.13
N GLY A 137 15.17 -12.61 0.15
CA GLY A 137 15.98 -11.62 -0.58
C GLY A 137 15.78 -10.18 -0.11
N HIS A 138 14.94 -9.93 0.90
CA HIS A 138 14.78 -8.62 1.51
C HIS A 138 15.19 -8.64 2.98
N SER A 139 15.83 -7.56 3.45
CA SER A 139 16.20 -7.35 4.86
C SER A 139 15.11 -6.64 5.68
N SER A 140 14.16 -5.99 5.00
CA SER A 140 13.00 -5.35 5.62
C SER A 140 11.86 -5.27 4.62
N TRP A 141 10.63 -5.15 5.12
CA TRP A 141 9.43 -5.06 4.31
C TRP A 141 8.51 -3.96 4.83
N SER A 142 7.92 -3.20 3.91
CA SER A 142 7.04 -2.07 4.21
C SER A 142 6.11 -1.83 3.03
N ILE A 143 5.05 -1.05 3.25
CA ILE A 143 4.11 -0.64 2.19
C ILE A 143 4.86 0.06 1.03
N ILE A 144 5.86 0.88 1.35
CA ILE A 144 6.69 1.55 0.33
C ILE A 144 7.44 0.51 -0.51
N LYS A 145 8.04 -0.51 0.11
CA LYS A 145 8.74 -1.57 -0.63
C LYS A 145 7.81 -2.42 -1.48
N GLU A 146 6.60 -2.70 -0.99
CA GLU A 146 5.59 -3.38 -1.77
C GLU A 146 5.20 -2.56 -3.01
N LEU A 147 4.97 -1.26 -2.84
CA LEU A 147 4.66 -0.35 -3.94
C LEU A 147 5.83 -0.24 -4.93
N THR A 148 7.07 -0.13 -4.44
CA THR A 148 8.26 -0.14 -5.29
C THR A 148 8.35 -1.43 -6.11
N LYS A 149 8.05 -2.58 -5.51
CA LYS A 149 8.03 -3.86 -6.23
C LYS A 149 6.96 -3.88 -7.32
N LYS A 150 5.75 -3.37 -7.05
CA LYS A 150 4.68 -3.23 -8.06
C LYS A 150 5.15 -2.35 -9.22
N ASN A 151 5.78 -1.21 -8.94
CA ASN A 151 6.34 -0.32 -9.96
C ASN A 151 7.44 -1.00 -10.79
N ILE A 152 8.36 -1.74 -10.15
CA ILE A 152 9.41 -2.49 -10.86
C ILE A 152 8.80 -3.51 -11.82
N ILE A 153 7.73 -4.20 -11.44
CA ILE A 153 7.03 -5.16 -12.32
C ILE A 153 6.43 -4.45 -13.53
N ILE A 154 5.79 -3.28 -13.32
CA ILE A 154 5.24 -2.48 -14.42
C ILE A 154 6.38 -2.03 -15.36
N LEU A 155 7.47 -1.49 -14.82
CA LEU A 155 8.63 -1.07 -15.60
C LEU A 155 9.24 -2.23 -16.39
N LYS A 156 9.37 -3.41 -15.78
CA LYS A 156 9.83 -4.62 -16.45
C LYS A 156 8.96 -4.95 -17.66
N ASN A 157 7.64 -4.96 -17.48
CA ASN A 157 6.70 -5.25 -18.56
C ASN A 157 6.83 -4.24 -19.72
N LEU A 158 7.01 -2.95 -19.40
CA LEU A 158 7.24 -1.92 -20.41
C LEU A 158 8.55 -2.15 -21.18
N LEU A 159 9.63 -2.52 -20.49
CA LEU A 159 10.93 -2.76 -21.12
C LEU A 159 10.95 -4.03 -21.99
N GLU A 160 10.14 -5.04 -21.65
CA GLU A 160 10.10 -6.32 -22.37
C GLU A 160 9.10 -6.35 -23.54
N GLN A 161 7.97 -5.64 -23.44
CA GLN A 161 6.87 -5.75 -24.41
C GLN A 161 6.87 -4.67 -25.50
N THR A 162 7.73 -3.65 -25.39
CA THR A 162 7.67 -2.50 -26.30
C THR A 162 8.44 -2.73 -27.59
N SER A 163 7.78 -2.51 -28.73
CA SER A 163 8.43 -2.54 -30.05
C SER A 163 9.34 -1.32 -30.21
N ILE A 164 10.64 -1.57 -30.29
CA ILE A 164 11.71 -0.57 -30.38
C ILE A 164 11.50 0.42 -31.55
N SER A 165 10.87 -0.03 -32.64
CA SER A 165 10.71 0.75 -33.89
C SER A 165 9.83 2.00 -33.77
N LEU A 166 8.98 2.11 -32.74
CA LEU A 166 8.07 3.25 -32.55
C LEU A 166 8.56 4.24 -31.48
N LEU A 167 9.74 4.00 -30.91
CA LEU A 167 10.26 4.75 -29.77
C LEU A 167 11.31 5.79 -30.16
N SER A 168 11.44 6.81 -29.32
CA SER A 168 12.53 7.79 -29.40
C SER A 168 13.89 7.13 -29.18
N ASN A 169 14.96 7.75 -29.65
CA ASN A 169 16.31 7.21 -29.51
C ASN A 169 16.69 6.93 -28.04
N THR A 170 16.27 7.78 -27.10
CA THR A 170 16.55 7.62 -25.66
C THR A 170 15.85 6.40 -25.07
N GLU A 171 14.60 6.17 -25.44
CA GLU A 171 13.83 4.99 -25.01
C GLU A 171 14.43 3.70 -25.60
N GLN A 172 14.86 3.73 -26.86
CA GLN A 172 15.55 2.60 -27.48
C GLN A 172 16.87 2.28 -26.76
N GLN A 173 17.65 3.30 -26.38
CA GLN A 173 18.88 3.10 -25.59
C GLN A 173 18.59 2.49 -24.23
N THR A 174 17.53 2.94 -23.56
CA THR A 174 17.09 2.40 -22.27
C THR A 174 16.74 0.91 -22.36
N ILE A 175 16.01 0.51 -23.40
CA ILE A 175 15.67 -0.90 -23.65
C ILE A 175 16.92 -1.72 -23.96
N LYS A 176 17.83 -1.23 -24.82
CA LYS A 176 19.09 -1.93 -25.11
C LYS A 176 19.94 -2.12 -23.86
N TYR A 177 19.99 -1.11 -23.00
CA TYR A 177 20.69 -1.19 -21.71
C TYR A 177 20.07 -2.26 -20.80
N TYR A 178 18.74 -2.30 -20.67
CA TYR A 178 18.04 -3.34 -19.95
C TYR A 178 18.35 -4.75 -20.51
N GLN A 179 18.24 -4.93 -21.83
CA GLN A 179 18.52 -6.22 -22.49
C GLN A 179 19.97 -6.68 -22.28
N SER A 180 20.93 -5.76 -22.29
CA SER A 180 22.32 -6.07 -22.00
C SER A 180 22.51 -6.57 -20.57
N CYS A 181 21.79 -6.01 -19.60
CA CYS A 181 21.84 -6.45 -18.20
C CYS A 181 21.15 -7.81 -17.99
N MET A 182 20.05 -8.07 -18.71
CA MET A 182 19.29 -9.30 -18.59
C MET A 182 19.90 -10.50 -19.35
N ASN A 183 20.87 -10.27 -20.24
CA ASN A 183 21.55 -11.33 -20.99
C ASN A 183 22.62 -12.03 -20.13
N ILE A 184 22.15 -12.88 -19.21
CA ILE A 184 22.98 -13.64 -18.29
C ILE A 184 23.96 -14.54 -19.05
N THR A 185 23.54 -15.15 -20.16
CA THR A 185 24.39 -16.04 -20.97
C THR A 185 25.66 -15.33 -21.46
N GLU A 186 25.53 -14.11 -21.97
CA GLU A 186 26.68 -13.34 -22.43
C GLU A 186 27.55 -12.87 -21.26
N SER A 187 26.93 -12.47 -20.14
CA SER A 187 27.66 -12.11 -18.92
C SER A 187 28.48 -13.29 -18.37
N GLU A 188 27.90 -14.49 -18.36
CA GLU A 188 28.59 -15.71 -17.92
C GLU A 188 29.70 -16.08 -18.91
N ARG A 189 29.48 -15.94 -20.22
CA ARG A 189 30.50 -16.22 -21.24
C ARG A 189 31.74 -15.33 -21.11
N LEU A 190 31.54 -14.05 -20.79
CA LEU A 190 32.62 -13.06 -20.65
C LEU A 190 33.40 -13.19 -19.34
N HIS A 191 32.79 -13.78 -18.29
CA HIS A 191 33.38 -13.90 -16.97
C HIS A 191 34.04 -12.58 -16.50
N ILE A 192 35.32 -12.62 -16.13
CA ILE A 192 36.07 -11.48 -15.60
C ILE A 192 36.82 -10.67 -16.68
N GLU A 193 36.79 -11.13 -17.94
CA GLU A 193 37.53 -10.51 -19.04
C GLU A 193 37.25 -9.01 -19.21
N PRO A 194 36.00 -8.51 -19.12
CA PRO A 194 35.73 -7.07 -19.23
C PRO A 194 36.43 -6.26 -18.13
N LEU A 195 36.53 -6.82 -16.92
CA LEU A 195 37.19 -6.18 -15.78
C LEU A 195 38.72 -6.22 -15.92
N GLU A 196 39.29 -7.35 -16.37
CA GLU A 196 40.72 -7.45 -16.69
C GLU A 196 41.12 -6.44 -17.75
N LYS A 197 40.34 -6.33 -18.83
CA LYS A 197 40.57 -5.37 -19.90
C LYS A 197 40.46 -3.93 -19.39
N PHE A 198 39.51 -3.65 -18.50
CA PHE A 198 39.41 -2.34 -17.85
C PHE A 198 40.70 -1.99 -17.10
N PHE A 199 41.22 -2.90 -16.26
CA PHE A 199 42.43 -2.66 -15.50
C PHE A 199 43.68 -2.55 -16.39
N GLN A 200 43.78 -3.38 -17.41
CA GLN A 200 44.90 -3.36 -18.35
C GLN A 200 44.94 -2.03 -19.13
N LEU A 201 43.79 -1.57 -19.64
CA LEU A 201 43.72 -0.36 -20.46
C LEU A 201 43.88 0.93 -19.66
N ASN A 202 43.33 0.99 -18.45
CA ASN A 202 43.29 2.23 -17.68
C ASN A 202 44.45 2.35 -16.68
N LEU A 203 44.92 1.24 -16.12
CA LEU A 203 45.90 1.22 -15.03
C LEU A 203 47.18 0.44 -15.36
N ASN A 204 47.29 -0.12 -16.57
CA ASN A 204 48.38 -1.03 -16.95
C ASN A 204 48.61 -2.13 -15.89
N PHE A 205 47.50 -2.59 -15.31
CA PHE A 205 47.47 -3.50 -14.19
C PHE A 205 46.87 -4.83 -14.64
N THR A 206 47.56 -5.92 -14.31
CA THR A 206 47.03 -7.27 -14.49
C THR A 206 46.67 -7.83 -13.11
N LEU A 207 45.47 -8.40 -12.96
CA LEU A 207 44.94 -8.89 -11.67
C LEU A 207 45.84 -9.91 -10.96
N ASN A 208 46.70 -10.63 -11.69
CA ASN A 208 47.65 -11.60 -11.15
C ASN A 208 48.98 -11.00 -10.70
N GLN A 209 49.18 -9.70 -10.89
CA GLN A 209 50.39 -8.99 -10.51
C GLN A 209 50.04 -7.96 -9.42
N TRP A 210 50.96 -7.70 -8.50
CA TRP A 210 50.83 -6.53 -7.64
C TRP A 210 51.03 -5.26 -8.47
N ILE A 211 50.36 -4.17 -8.10
CA ILE A 211 50.56 -2.88 -8.77
C ILE A 211 52.05 -2.53 -8.63
N ASN A 212 52.76 -2.50 -9.75
CA ASN A 212 54.14 -2.03 -9.79
C ASN A 212 54.13 -0.52 -9.64
N LEU A 213 54.14 -0.06 -8.38
CA LEU A 213 54.24 1.34 -8.05
C LEU A 213 55.63 1.84 -8.44
N ASP A 214 55.66 2.88 -9.27
CA ASP A 214 56.88 3.60 -9.55
C ASP A 214 57.39 4.21 -8.24
N LYS A 215 58.51 3.69 -7.74
CA LYS A 215 59.13 4.12 -6.48
C LYS A 215 59.60 5.58 -6.52
N ASN A 216 59.68 6.18 -7.72
CA ASN A 216 60.04 7.57 -7.89
C ASN A 216 58.83 8.51 -7.81
N GLN A 217 57.60 7.98 -7.79
CA GLN A 217 56.40 8.79 -7.63
C GLN A 217 56.07 9.01 -6.17
N THR A 218 55.61 10.23 -5.87
CA THR A 218 55.03 10.55 -4.56
C THR A 218 53.63 9.95 -4.45
N TRP A 219 53.20 9.65 -3.22
CA TRP A 219 51.86 9.10 -3.00
C TRP A 219 50.74 10.06 -3.46
N GLN A 220 50.99 11.37 -3.41
CA GLN A 220 50.04 12.39 -3.89
C GLN A 220 49.84 12.33 -5.40
N GLN A 221 50.93 12.14 -6.16
CA GLN A 221 50.86 12.02 -7.62
C GLN A 221 50.08 10.77 -8.03
N LEU A 222 50.38 9.64 -7.39
CA LEU A 222 49.64 8.41 -7.58
C LEU A 222 48.16 8.58 -7.20
N PHE A 223 47.88 9.22 -6.07
CA PHE A 223 46.52 9.49 -5.64
C PHE A 223 45.76 10.32 -6.68
N ILE A 224 46.31 11.46 -7.12
CA ILE A 224 45.67 12.31 -8.15
C ILE A 224 45.43 11.54 -9.45
N TYR A 225 46.40 10.70 -9.87
CA TYR A 225 46.25 9.86 -11.05
C TYR A 225 45.10 8.86 -10.92
N LEU A 226 45.00 8.15 -9.79
CA LEU A 226 43.93 7.19 -9.53
C LEU A 226 42.57 7.89 -9.43
N ILE A 227 42.47 9.02 -8.72
CA ILE A 227 41.25 9.82 -8.64
C ILE A 227 40.79 10.25 -10.03
N LYS A 228 41.71 10.72 -10.89
CA LYS A 228 41.37 11.15 -12.24
C LYS A 228 40.76 10.02 -13.07
N ILE A 229 41.27 8.80 -12.94
CA ILE A 229 40.74 7.64 -13.66
C ILE A 229 39.39 7.22 -13.07
N PHE A 230 39.34 6.95 -11.77
CA PHE A 230 38.17 6.36 -11.13
C PHE A 230 37.01 7.34 -10.96
N SER A 231 37.29 8.60 -10.59
CA SER A 231 36.25 9.61 -10.34
C SER A 231 35.66 10.18 -11.63
N ASN A 232 36.50 10.64 -12.56
CA ASN A 232 36.01 11.40 -13.71
C ASN A 232 35.38 10.51 -14.80
N GLN A 233 35.86 9.28 -14.94
CA GLN A 233 35.45 8.42 -16.04
C GLN A 233 34.42 7.36 -15.63
N TYR A 234 34.39 6.99 -14.34
CA TYR A 234 33.64 5.82 -13.88
C TYR A 234 32.86 6.04 -12.58
N GLU A 235 32.86 7.27 -12.04
CA GLU A 235 32.12 7.65 -10.81
C GLU A 235 32.42 6.77 -9.58
N PHE A 236 33.55 6.07 -9.57
CA PHE A 236 33.94 5.26 -8.43
C PHE A 236 34.26 6.16 -7.23
N THR A 237 33.70 5.80 -6.08
CA THR A 237 33.92 6.50 -4.82
C THR A 237 35.37 6.33 -4.36
N ASN A 238 36.01 7.44 -4.05
CA ASN A 238 37.39 7.48 -3.59
C ASN A 238 37.46 7.62 -2.07
N ILE A 239 38.68 7.54 -1.50
CA ILE A 239 38.93 7.76 -0.06
C ILE A 239 38.31 9.09 0.42
N PHE A 240 38.38 10.11 -0.45
CA PHE A 240 37.72 11.40 -0.27
C PHE A 240 36.78 11.62 -1.46
N PRO A 241 35.49 11.27 -1.35
CA PRO A 241 34.54 11.52 -2.41
C PRO A 241 34.39 13.03 -2.63
N ILE A 242 34.55 13.43 -3.89
CA ILE A 242 34.41 14.82 -4.34
C ILE A 242 33.08 14.93 -5.07
N LYS A 243 32.20 15.81 -4.61
CA LYS A 243 30.93 16.11 -5.28
C LYS A 243 30.83 17.60 -5.57
N ILE A 244 30.22 17.94 -6.70
CA ILE A 244 29.86 19.31 -7.04
C ILE A 244 28.38 19.46 -6.69
N SER A 245 28.06 20.31 -5.73
CA SER A 245 26.68 20.56 -5.32
C SER A 245 26.46 22.04 -4.98
N PRO A 246 25.21 22.53 -5.00
CA PRO A 246 24.91 23.91 -4.67
C PRO A 246 25.51 24.32 -3.32
N ASP A 247 25.92 25.57 -3.22
CA ASP A 247 26.42 26.13 -1.96
C ASP A 247 25.27 26.27 -0.94
N GLU A 248 25.54 25.92 0.31
CA GLU A 248 24.54 25.94 1.38
C GLU A 248 24.06 27.35 1.74
N LYS A 249 24.90 28.37 1.50
CA LYS A 249 24.58 29.78 1.74
C LYS A 249 24.04 30.47 0.49
N ASN A 250 24.37 29.98 -0.70
CA ASN A 250 23.88 30.51 -1.96
C ASN A 250 23.64 29.42 -3.01
N SER A 251 22.38 29.02 -3.19
CA SER A 251 21.99 27.97 -4.14
C SER A 251 22.18 28.32 -5.62
N THR A 252 22.54 29.56 -5.95
CA THR A 252 22.88 29.95 -7.34
C THR A 252 24.31 29.57 -7.72
N TRP A 253 25.16 29.28 -6.73
CA TRP A 253 26.54 28.88 -6.95
C TRP A 253 26.73 27.40 -6.62
N TYR A 254 27.70 26.78 -7.29
CA TYR A 254 28.12 25.41 -7.04
C TYR A 254 29.49 25.42 -6.40
N ASN A 255 29.65 24.63 -5.34
CA ASN A 255 30.92 24.46 -4.65
C ASN A 255 31.37 23.00 -4.73
N ILE A 256 32.68 22.82 -4.56
CA ILE A 256 33.30 21.50 -4.45
C ILE A 256 33.20 21.07 -2.99
N HIS A 257 32.55 19.94 -2.75
CA HIS A 257 32.41 19.35 -1.42
C HIS A 257 33.30 18.11 -1.34
N VAL A 258 34.19 18.10 -0.36
CA VAL A 258 35.04 16.95 -0.05
C VAL A 258 34.48 16.29 1.21
N THR A 259 34.12 15.01 1.10
CA THR A 259 33.54 14.23 2.20
C THR A 259 34.49 13.11 2.62
N TYR A 260 34.22 12.47 3.77
CA TYR A 260 34.94 11.28 4.21
C TYR A 260 34.09 10.02 3.99
N GLN A 261 34.72 8.92 3.56
CA GLN A 261 34.07 7.63 3.41
C GLN A 261 34.06 6.89 4.76
N VAL A 262 32.89 6.37 5.18
CA VAL A 262 32.69 5.69 6.47
C VAL A 262 33.53 4.40 6.62
N HIS A 263 34.01 3.81 5.53
CA HIS A 263 34.83 2.60 5.57
C HIS A 263 36.27 2.77 6.08
N ILE A 264 36.75 4.00 6.31
CA ILE A 264 38.09 4.24 6.87
C ILE A 264 38.19 3.76 8.33
N GLN A 265 37.07 3.58 9.04
CA GLN A 265 37.08 3.00 10.40
C GLN A 265 37.59 1.54 10.45
N MET A 266 37.52 0.77 9.35
CA MET A 266 38.07 -0.59 9.33
C MET A 266 39.59 -0.66 9.14
N LEU A 267 40.24 0.41 8.67
CA LEU A 267 41.71 0.45 8.57
C LEU A 267 42.40 0.55 9.93
N HIS A 268 41.70 1.04 10.95
CA HIS A 268 42.20 1.04 12.33
C HIS A 268 42.23 -0.35 13.00
N LEU A 269 41.63 -1.38 12.38
CA LEU A 269 41.67 -2.76 12.89
C LEU A 269 42.81 -3.60 12.28
N PHE A 270 43.58 -3.04 11.34
CA PHE A 270 44.68 -3.73 10.66
C PHE A 270 46.07 -3.09 10.89
N VAL A 271 46.19 -2.24 11.91
CA VAL A 271 47.48 -1.73 12.45
C VAL A 271 47.58 -2.14 13.90
#